data_AF-A0A0V1CRA2-F1
#
_entry.id   AF-A0A0V1CRA2-F1
#
_cell.length_a   1.000
_cell.length_b   1.000
_cell.length_c   1.000
_cell.angle_alpha   90.00
_cell.angle_beta   90.00
_cell.angle_gamma   90.00
#
_symmetry.space_group_name_H-M   'P 1'
#
loop_
_entity.id
_entity.type
_entity.pdbx_description
1 polymer ?
#
loop_
_entity_poly.entity_id
_entity_poly.type
_entity_poly.pdbx_seq_one_letter_code
_entity_poly.pdbx_strand_id
1 'polypeptide(L)'
;MLKCKFAAPRNDWPASGSQARRKWFTFANKHFADVIPEETHALPGMREVLVVVTTLQVFLISAAVSYYNLTAPAVVSSLKKFLDDWLLLLEQRVRNFPIRSTKFVLSSSKNRLHFFTKSELSSYDGSVKSKGLYLAILGRIYDVSRGREHYGPGGAYHIFAGRDATRAFVTGDLSAEGASDDLTNLSNEEIIAVQQWADFYDKEYELVGILKGTYYNSDGNPTRSLEDYKIRLNKALKWKQEEDAEAERFPPCNSEWIQGGGGRVWCSHNSGGVKRRWAGVPRKLLKPGSKHSRCVCVKNDGTFQKEEDNVNDEEAQSFSRRGDFDHPNLLQYSNCDPEAVSFRLTLSLFRTLHQIELDPQRMSSEPRI
;
A
#
# COMPACT_ATOMS: atom_id res chain seq x y z
N MET A 1 -27.97 -10.73 31.86
CA MET A 1 -28.76 -11.99 31.76
C MET A 1 -29.66 -11.91 30.53
N LEU A 2 -29.25 -12.51 29.41
CA LEU A 2 -30.12 -12.74 28.25
C LEU A 2 -30.20 -14.26 28.05
N LYS A 3 -31.35 -14.84 28.39
CA LYS A 3 -31.63 -16.27 28.20
C LYS A 3 -32.02 -16.50 26.74
N CYS A 4 -31.09 -16.96 25.91
CA CYS A 4 -31.45 -17.54 24.61
C CYS A 4 -31.98 -18.96 24.83
N LYS A 5 -33.31 -19.13 24.81
CA LYS A 5 -33.94 -20.45 24.66
C LYS A 5 -33.72 -20.90 23.21
N PHE A 6 -32.84 -21.89 23.01
CA PHE A 6 -32.81 -22.66 21.78
C PHE A 6 -34.04 -23.58 21.76
N ALA A 7 -35.07 -23.20 21.00
CA ALA A 7 -36.06 -24.17 20.54
C ALA A 7 -35.47 -24.86 19.31
N ALA A 8 -35.31 -26.18 19.37
CA ALA A 8 -34.89 -26.99 18.22
C ALA A 8 -35.92 -26.84 17.09
N PRO A 9 -35.53 -26.46 15.86
CA PRO A 9 -36.45 -26.50 14.74
C PRO A 9 -36.70 -27.95 14.32
N ARG A 10 -37.97 -28.32 14.20
CA ARG A 10 -38.42 -29.56 13.53
C ARG A 10 -37.99 -29.49 12.06
N ASN A 11 -37.33 -30.56 11.59
CA ASN A 11 -37.17 -31.10 10.22
C ASN A 11 -37.49 -30.26 8.94
N ASP A 12 -37.23 -28.95 8.90
CA ASP A 12 -37.39 -28.14 7.68
C ASP A 12 -36.04 -27.79 7.01
N TRP A 13 -35.20 -28.81 6.75
CA TRP A 13 -34.02 -28.63 5.91
C TRP A 13 -34.43 -28.66 4.42
N PRO A 14 -34.06 -27.67 3.59
CA PRO A 14 -34.42 -27.71 2.17
C PRO A 14 -33.59 -28.77 1.44
N ALA A 15 -34.27 -29.76 0.86
CA ALA A 15 -33.68 -30.75 -0.03
C ALA A 15 -33.01 -30.08 -1.26
N SER A 16 -32.00 -30.75 -1.81
CA SER A 16 -31.15 -30.25 -2.89
C SER A 16 -31.91 -29.91 -4.17
N GLY A 17 -31.65 -28.72 -4.74
CA GLY A 17 -32.25 -28.22 -5.98
C GLY A 17 -31.97 -26.73 -6.23
N SER A 18 -32.25 -26.24 -7.44
CA SER A 18 -31.89 -24.88 -7.91
C SER A 18 -32.51 -23.72 -7.11
N GLN A 19 -33.55 -23.96 -6.33
CA GLN A 19 -34.15 -22.98 -5.40
C GLN A 19 -33.51 -22.96 -3.99
N ALA A 20 -32.67 -23.95 -3.65
CA ALA A 20 -32.03 -24.04 -2.34
C ALA A 20 -31.12 -22.83 -2.08
N ARG A 21 -30.41 -22.33 -3.10
CA ARG A 21 -29.59 -21.12 -2.99
C ARG A 21 -30.40 -19.91 -2.54
N ARG A 22 -31.52 -19.60 -3.19
CA ARG A 22 -32.35 -18.43 -2.81
C ARG A 22 -32.90 -18.55 -1.39
N LYS A 23 -33.43 -19.71 -1.00
CA LYS A 23 -33.97 -19.93 0.34
C LYS A 23 -32.89 -19.86 1.43
N TRP A 24 -31.71 -20.39 1.12
CA TRP A 24 -30.53 -20.32 1.99
C TRP A 24 -30.01 -18.88 2.14
N PHE A 25 -29.95 -18.12 1.04
CA PHE A 25 -29.61 -16.70 1.06
C PHE A 25 -30.58 -15.87 1.91
N THR A 26 -31.89 -16.12 1.81
CA THR A 26 -32.89 -15.42 2.64
C THR A 26 -32.75 -15.78 4.13
N PHE A 27 -32.47 -17.05 4.45
CA PHE A 27 -32.24 -17.49 5.82
C PHE A 27 -30.97 -16.88 6.43
N ALA A 28 -29.86 -16.89 5.68
CA ALA A 28 -28.59 -16.31 6.12
C ALA A 28 -28.69 -14.79 6.34
N ASN A 29 -29.31 -14.06 5.41
CA ASN A 29 -29.55 -12.62 5.60
C ASN A 29 -30.45 -12.34 6.80
N LYS A 30 -31.48 -13.15 7.06
CA LYS A 30 -32.40 -12.93 8.19
C LYS A 30 -31.75 -13.14 9.56
N HIS A 31 -30.75 -14.01 9.67
CA HIS A 31 -30.15 -14.38 10.96
C HIS A 31 -28.78 -13.77 11.24
N PHE A 32 -28.09 -13.24 10.22
CA PHE A 32 -26.75 -12.68 10.37
C PHE A 32 -26.64 -11.21 9.93
N ALA A 33 -27.74 -10.57 9.51
CA ALA A 33 -27.73 -9.15 9.12
C ALA A 33 -27.30 -8.21 10.26
N ASP A 34 -27.63 -8.53 11.51
CA ASP A 34 -27.31 -7.68 12.67
C ASP A 34 -25.84 -7.77 13.10
N VAL A 35 -25.06 -8.68 12.52
CA VAL A 35 -23.64 -8.92 12.85
C VAL A 35 -22.70 -8.13 11.91
N ILE A 36 -23.20 -7.64 10.77
CA ILE A 36 -22.40 -6.95 9.76
C ILE A 36 -22.89 -5.49 9.66
N PRO A 37 -22.07 -4.49 10.07
CA PRO A 37 -22.47 -3.08 10.04
C PRO A 37 -22.92 -2.63 8.65
N GLU A 38 -24.01 -1.85 8.60
CA GLU A 38 -24.62 -1.33 7.37
C GLU A 38 -23.67 -0.37 6.61
N GLU A 39 -22.69 0.21 7.30
CA GLU A 39 -21.66 1.09 6.75
C GLU A 39 -20.33 0.36 6.55
N THR A 40 -20.28 -0.52 5.56
CA THR A 40 -19.01 -0.82 4.89
C THR A 40 -19.14 -0.37 3.45
N HIS A 41 -18.31 0.58 3.04
CA HIS A 41 -18.09 0.98 1.65
C HIS A 41 -17.42 -0.15 0.84
N ALA A 42 -17.91 -1.38 0.97
CA ALA A 42 -17.41 -2.56 0.28
C ALA A 42 -18.03 -2.65 -1.13
N LEU A 43 -17.21 -3.06 -2.09
CA LEU A 43 -17.56 -3.23 -3.51
C LEU A 43 -18.84 -4.08 -3.70
N PRO A 44 -19.64 -3.85 -4.77
CA PRO A 44 -20.70 -4.78 -5.15
C PRO A 44 -20.10 -6.18 -5.41
N GLY A 45 -20.57 -7.22 -4.75
CA GLY A 45 -19.98 -8.58 -4.82
C GLY A 45 -19.19 -9.01 -3.57
N MET A 46 -18.58 -8.07 -2.84
CA MET A 46 -17.76 -8.39 -1.66
C MET A 46 -18.63 -8.79 -0.46
N ARG A 47 -19.83 -8.21 -0.35
CA ARG A 47 -20.80 -8.61 0.68
C ARG A 47 -21.24 -10.05 0.47
N GLU A 48 -21.49 -10.49 -0.77
CA GLU A 48 -21.86 -11.88 -1.04
C GLU A 48 -20.73 -12.86 -0.74
N VAL A 49 -19.49 -12.52 -1.10
CA VAL A 49 -18.32 -13.36 -0.80
C VAL A 49 -18.10 -13.46 0.70
N LEU A 50 -18.15 -12.33 1.42
CA LEU A 50 -17.96 -12.30 2.87
C LEU A 50 -19.07 -13.07 3.59
N VAL A 51 -20.32 -12.93 3.15
CA VAL A 51 -21.46 -13.70 3.67
C VAL A 51 -21.25 -15.20 3.42
N VAL A 52 -20.83 -15.62 2.22
CA VAL A 52 -20.60 -17.04 1.89
C VAL A 52 -19.44 -17.62 2.70
N VAL A 53 -18.33 -16.90 2.84
CA VAL A 53 -17.15 -17.36 3.60
C VAL A 53 -17.48 -17.47 5.09
N THR A 54 -18.07 -16.44 5.68
CA THR A 54 -18.43 -16.44 7.11
C THR A 54 -19.46 -17.51 7.44
N THR A 55 -20.48 -17.74 6.58
CA THR A 55 -21.46 -18.80 6.78
C THR A 55 -20.87 -20.21 6.63
N LEU A 56 -20.00 -20.46 5.65
CA LEU A 56 -19.29 -21.74 5.54
C LEU A 56 -18.42 -22.01 6.76
N GLN A 57 -17.74 -20.99 7.28
CA GLN A 57 -16.89 -21.13 8.46
C GLN A 57 -17.70 -21.40 9.73
N VAL A 58 -18.79 -20.67 9.97
CA VAL A 58 -19.70 -20.95 11.11
C VAL A 58 -20.24 -22.38 11.03
N PHE A 59 -20.57 -22.85 9.83
CA PHE A 59 -21.03 -24.23 9.62
C PHE A 59 -19.93 -25.26 9.94
N LEU A 60 -18.71 -25.07 9.43
CA LEU A 60 -17.59 -25.97 9.67
C LEU A 60 -17.18 -26.01 11.15
N ILE A 61 -17.20 -24.87 11.83
CA ILE A 61 -16.90 -24.77 13.27
C ILE A 61 -17.99 -25.46 14.09
N SER A 62 -19.26 -25.25 13.76
CA SER A 62 -20.39 -25.92 14.43
C SER A 62 -20.33 -27.43 14.24
N ALA A 63 -19.99 -27.89 13.04
CA ALA A 63 -19.78 -29.30 12.74
C ALA A 63 -18.60 -29.90 13.53
N ALA A 64 -17.48 -29.17 13.64
CA ALA A 64 -16.32 -29.61 14.41
C ALA A 64 -16.61 -29.68 15.92
N VAL A 65 -17.28 -28.68 16.49
CA VAL A 65 -17.69 -28.68 17.91
C VAL A 65 -18.62 -29.86 18.22
N SER A 66 -19.55 -30.15 17.30
CA SER A 66 -20.46 -31.29 17.44
C SER A 66 -19.76 -32.64 17.25
N TYR A 67 -18.82 -32.76 16.31
CA TYR A 67 -18.11 -34.01 16.00
C TYR A 67 -17.12 -34.39 17.10
N TYR A 68 -16.41 -33.40 17.66
CA TYR A 68 -15.41 -33.61 18.71
C TYR A 68 -15.96 -33.42 20.13
N ASN A 69 -17.27 -33.15 20.29
CA ASN A 69 -17.96 -32.96 21.57
C ASN A 69 -17.25 -31.92 22.48
N LEU A 70 -16.77 -30.83 21.86
CA LEU A 70 -15.92 -29.82 22.49
C LEU A 70 -16.74 -28.91 23.41
N THR A 71 -17.01 -29.40 24.63
CA THR A 71 -17.73 -28.65 25.68
C THR A 71 -16.81 -28.10 26.77
N ALA A 72 -15.51 -28.41 26.70
CA ALA A 72 -14.52 -27.94 27.65
C ALA A 72 -14.32 -26.40 27.52
N PRO A 73 -14.48 -25.61 28.60
CA PRO A 73 -14.37 -24.15 28.57
C PRO A 73 -13.06 -23.63 27.98
N ALA A 74 -11.96 -24.37 28.17
CA ALA A 74 -10.64 -24.03 27.65
C ALA A 74 -10.60 -24.09 26.11
N VAL A 75 -11.26 -25.07 25.49
CA VAL A 75 -11.32 -25.20 24.03
C VAL A 75 -12.18 -24.10 23.42
N VAL A 76 -13.30 -23.75 24.08
CA VAL A 76 -14.17 -22.65 23.67
C VAL A 76 -13.43 -21.31 23.74
N SER A 77 -12.62 -21.09 24.78
CA SER A 77 -11.80 -19.88 24.92
C SER A 77 -10.72 -19.79 23.84
N SER A 78 -10.02 -20.88 23.53
CA SER A 78 -9.00 -20.91 22.48
C SER A 78 -9.60 -20.70 21.10
N LEU A 79 -10.76 -21.31 20.83
CA LEU A 79 -11.48 -21.12 19.56
C LEU A 79 -12.00 -19.69 19.41
N LYS A 80 -12.51 -19.08 20.50
CA LYS A 80 -12.94 -17.69 20.50
C LYS A 80 -11.76 -16.75 20.21
N LYS A 81 -10.61 -16.96 20.87
CA LYS A 81 -9.41 -16.16 20.61
C LYS A 81 -8.94 -16.28 19.17
N PHE A 82 -8.91 -17.51 18.64
CA PHE A 82 -8.56 -17.75 17.23
C PHE A 82 -9.51 -17.02 16.27
N LEU A 83 -10.81 -17.04 16.54
CA LEU A 83 -11.82 -16.33 15.76
C LEU A 83 -11.64 -14.81 15.84
N ASP A 84 -11.39 -14.26 17.03
CA ASP A 84 -11.17 -12.82 17.24
C ASP A 84 -9.88 -12.36 16.51
N ASP A 85 -8.79 -13.13 16.63
CA ASP A 85 -7.51 -12.87 15.94
C ASP A 85 -7.68 -12.98 14.41
N TRP A 86 -8.43 -13.96 13.94
CA TRP A 86 -8.71 -14.14 12.51
C TRP A 86 -9.61 -13.04 11.95
N LEU A 87 -10.61 -12.58 12.71
CA LEU A 87 -11.46 -11.45 12.33
C LEU A 87 -10.62 -10.17 12.21
N LEU A 88 -9.70 -9.93 13.15
CA LEU A 88 -8.78 -8.80 13.11
C LEU A 88 -7.86 -8.86 11.88
N LEU A 89 -7.35 -10.05 11.54
CA LEU A 89 -6.54 -10.27 10.34
C LEU A 89 -7.33 -10.10 9.05
N LEU A 90 -8.59 -10.56 9.00
CA LEU A 90 -9.48 -10.31 7.88
C LEU A 90 -9.73 -8.82 7.70
N GLU A 91 -10.06 -8.11 8.77
CA GLU A 91 -10.28 -6.67 8.70
C GLU A 91 -9.02 -5.94 8.25
N GLN A 92 -7.84 -6.31 8.77
CA GLN A 92 -6.56 -5.78 8.32
C GLN A 92 -6.31 -6.09 6.83
N ARG A 93 -6.68 -7.28 6.36
CA ARG A 93 -6.49 -7.69 4.96
C ARG A 93 -7.51 -7.09 4.01
N VAL A 94 -8.71 -6.76 4.48
CA VAL A 94 -9.72 -5.98 3.75
C VAL A 94 -9.30 -4.51 3.67
N ARG A 95 -8.76 -3.94 4.77
CA ARG A 95 -8.20 -2.57 4.80
C ARG A 95 -6.94 -2.43 3.94
N ASN A 96 -6.07 -3.44 3.94
CA ASN A 96 -4.82 -3.49 3.17
C ASN A 96 -4.98 -4.16 1.80
N PHE A 97 -6.20 -4.56 1.42
CA PHE A 97 -6.45 -4.98 0.04
C PHE A 97 -6.27 -3.72 -0.80
N PRO A 98 -5.35 -3.68 -1.77
CA PRO A 98 -5.27 -2.54 -2.66
C PRO A 98 -6.66 -2.39 -3.24
N ILE A 99 -7.24 -1.19 -3.11
CA ILE A 99 -8.49 -0.82 -3.76
C ILE A 99 -8.20 -0.98 -5.24
N ARG A 100 -8.41 -2.19 -5.76
CA ARG A 100 -8.53 -2.41 -7.18
C ARG A 100 -9.76 -1.60 -7.50
N SER A 101 -9.56 -0.43 -8.11
CA SER A 101 -10.62 0.35 -8.75
C SER A 101 -11.22 -0.55 -9.83
N THR A 102 -12.10 -1.46 -9.40
CA THR A 102 -13.15 -2.01 -10.23
C THR A 102 -14.35 -1.09 -10.06
N LYS A 103 -14.15 0.22 -10.22
CA LYS A 103 -15.05 1.01 -11.05
C LYS A 103 -14.79 0.67 -12.54
N PHE A 104 -14.75 -0.62 -12.87
CA PHE A 104 -15.37 -1.07 -14.12
C PHE A 104 -16.86 -1.11 -13.81
N VAL A 105 -17.42 0.08 -13.62
CA VAL A 105 -18.85 0.27 -13.56
C VAL A 105 -19.31 0.02 -14.99
N LEU A 106 -19.76 -1.21 -15.22
CA LEU A 106 -20.94 -1.46 -16.04
C LEU A 106 -22.09 -0.65 -15.39
N SER A 107 -22.06 0.68 -15.54
CA SER A 107 -23.24 1.52 -15.31
C SER A 107 -24.14 1.20 -16.47
N SER A 108 -25.08 0.33 -16.18
CA SER A 108 -26.24 0.09 -17.01
C SER A 108 -27.08 1.36 -17.04
N SER A 109 -26.69 2.31 -17.90
CA SER A 109 -27.54 3.09 -18.81
C SER A 109 -26.88 4.43 -19.16
N LYS A 110 -26.57 4.60 -20.46
CA LYS A 110 -26.07 5.80 -21.15
C LYS A 110 -24.60 6.22 -20.91
N ASN A 111 -23.66 5.43 -21.41
CA ASN A 111 -22.69 5.88 -22.43
C ASN A 111 -21.76 4.72 -22.76
N ARG A 112 -21.74 4.30 -24.03
CA ARG A 112 -20.57 3.56 -24.52
C ARG A 112 -19.41 4.55 -24.42
N LEU A 113 -18.38 4.22 -23.65
CA LEU A 113 -17.16 5.02 -23.56
C LEU A 113 -16.66 5.31 -24.98
N HIS A 114 -16.36 6.57 -25.27
CA HIS A 114 -15.85 6.95 -26.58
C HIS A 114 -14.37 6.56 -26.70
N PHE A 115 -13.99 6.04 -27.86
CA PHE A 115 -12.62 5.63 -28.13
C PHE A 115 -11.93 6.66 -29.01
N PHE A 116 -11.19 7.56 -28.37
CA PHE A 116 -10.53 8.68 -29.00
C PHE A 116 -9.25 8.27 -29.72
N THR A 117 -8.91 8.98 -30.80
CA THR A 117 -7.55 9.00 -31.35
C THR A 117 -6.74 10.14 -30.72
N LYS A 118 -5.40 10.12 -30.83
CA LYS A 118 -4.55 11.24 -30.36
C LYS A 118 -4.94 12.58 -31.01
N SER A 119 -5.25 12.58 -32.31
CA SER A 119 -5.70 13.76 -33.06
C SER A 119 -7.09 14.25 -32.62
N GLU A 120 -7.96 13.33 -32.21
CA GLU A 120 -9.27 13.71 -31.69
C GLU A 120 -9.16 14.31 -30.30
N LEU A 121 -8.37 13.70 -29.41
CA LEU A 121 -8.15 14.20 -28.06
C LEU A 121 -7.50 15.59 -28.07
N SER A 122 -6.60 15.88 -29.01
CA SER A 122 -5.96 17.21 -29.13
C SER A 122 -6.93 18.34 -29.44
N SER A 123 -8.16 18.04 -29.86
CA SER A 123 -9.23 19.04 -30.02
C SER A 123 -9.90 19.46 -28.70
N TYR A 124 -9.46 18.93 -27.55
CA TYR A 124 -10.02 19.17 -26.20
C TYR A 124 -8.99 19.83 -25.27
N ASP A 125 -8.22 20.77 -25.78
CA ASP A 125 -7.23 21.56 -25.05
C ASP A 125 -7.82 22.69 -24.17
N GLY A 126 -9.12 22.97 -24.23
CA GLY A 126 -9.78 24.07 -23.50
C GLY A 126 -9.57 25.48 -24.07
N SER A 127 -8.90 25.64 -25.22
CA SER A 127 -8.80 26.91 -25.96
C SER A 127 -10.17 27.41 -26.48
N VAL A 128 -10.22 28.63 -27.03
CA VAL A 128 -11.47 29.26 -27.50
C VAL A 128 -12.18 28.42 -28.58
N LYS A 129 -11.43 27.70 -29.42
CA LYS A 129 -11.97 26.83 -30.48
C LYS A 129 -12.09 25.37 -30.05
N SER A 130 -11.81 25.07 -28.79
CA SER A 130 -11.77 23.71 -28.28
C SER A 130 -13.15 23.10 -28.14
N LYS A 131 -13.23 21.77 -28.26
CA LYS A 131 -14.47 21.01 -28.06
C LYS A 131 -14.79 20.75 -26.59
N GLY A 132 -13.82 21.00 -25.70
CA GLY A 132 -13.91 20.79 -24.27
C GLY A 132 -12.53 20.89 -23.64
N LEU A 133 -12.37 20.41 -22.41
CA LEU A 133 -11.09 20.42 -21.71
C LEU A 133 -10.83 19.05 -21.07
N TYR A 134 -10.14 18.19 -21.81
CA TYR A 134 -9.88 16.80 -21.44
C TYR A 134 -8.38 16.54 -21.31
N LEU A 135 -8.01 15.53 -20.53
CA LEU A 135 -6.66 14.97 -20.53
C LEU A 135 -6.72 13.46 -20.37
N ALA A 136 -5.60 12.78 -20.67
CA ALA A 136 -5.47 11.36 -20.44
C ALA A 136 -4.34 11.00 -19.47
N ILE A 137 -4.58 9.94 -18.70
CA ILE A 137 -3.58 9.25 -17.88
C ILE A 137 -3.80 7.74 -18.02
N LEU A 138 -2.73 7.00 -18.29
CA LEU A 138 -2.75 5.57 -18.65
C LEU A 138 -3.78 5.25 -19.73
N GLY A 139 -3.95 6.16 -20.71
CA GLY A 139 -4.94 6.04 -21.79
C GLY A 139 -6.40 6.18 -21.37
N ARG A 140 -6.69 6.54 -20.12
CA ARG A 140 -8.05 6.87 -19.64
C ARG A 140 -8.26 8.36 -19.77
N ILE A 141 -9.36 8.80 -20.38
CA ILE A 141 -9.63 10.21 -20.68
C ILE A 141 -10.65 10.76 -19.70
N TYR A 142 -10.29 11.87 -19.07
CA TYR A 142 -11.13 12.54 -18.07
C TYR A 142 -11.54 13.93 -18.53
N ASP A 143 -12.77 14.31 -18.20
CA ASP A 143 -13.21 15.70 -18.31
C ASP A 143 -12.68 16.50 -17.11
N VAL A 144 -11.73 17.40 -17.38
CA VAL A 144 -11.09 18.26 -16.37
C VAL A 144 -11.60 19.70 -16.43
N SER A 145 -12.76 19.93 -17.04
CA SER A 145 -13.41 21.25 -17.12
C SER A 145 -13.65 21.88 -15.75
N ARG A 146 -13.83 21.08 -14.69
CA ARG A 146 -13.96 21.56 -13.31
C ARG A 146 -12.67 22.15 -12.73
N GLY A 147 -11.51 21.79 -13.27
CA GLY A 147 -10.20 22.31 -12.89
C GLY A 147 -9.65 23.30 -13.93
N ARG A 148 -10.52 24.10 -14.55
CA ARG A 148 -10.14 24.98 -15.66
C ARG A 148 -9.05 25.99 -15.27
N GLU A 149 -8.98 26.43 -14.01
CA GLU A 149 -7.89 27.29 -13.53
C GLU A 149 -6.50 26.62 -13.64
N HIS A 150 -6.44 25.29 -13.63
CA HIS A 150 -5.21 24.51 -13.67
C HIS A 150 -4.86 24.06 -15.08
N TYR A 151 -5.85 23.51 -15.82
CA TYR A 151 -5.64 22.86 -17.11
C TYR A 151 -6.09 23.71 -18.31
N GLY A 152 -6.88 24.76 -18.08
CA GLY A 152 -7.31 25.67 -19.13
C GLY A 152 -6.19 26.62 -19.58
N PRO A 153 -6.39 27.38 -20.67
CA PRO A 153 -5.40 28.34 -21.16
C PRO A 153 -4.93 29.31 -20.06
N GLY A 154 -3.61 29.40 -19.88
CA GLY A 154 -2.98 30.21 -18.83
C GLY A 154 -2.78 29.50 -17.48
N GLY A 155 -3.33 28.29 -17.31
CA GLY A 155 -3.08 27.45 -16.14
C GLY A 155 -1.71 26.77 -16.19
N ALA A 156 -1.13 26.50 -15.01
CA ALA A 156 0.21 25.91 -14.88
C ALA A 156 0.33 24.50 -15.50
N TYR A 157 -0.79 23.77 -15.60
CA TYR A 157 -0.84 22.40 -16.10
C TYR A 157 -1.55 22.30 -17.46
N HIS A 158 -1.69 23.42 -18.17
CA HIS A 158 -2.34 23.47 -19.48
C HIS A 158 -1.70 22.54 -20.52
N ILE A 159 -0.40 22.26 -20.39
CA ILE A 159 0.32 21.34 -21.29
C ILE A 159 -0.27 19.91 -21.29
N PHE A 160 -1.00 19.51 -20.24
CA PHE A 160 -1.64 18.20 -20.16
C PHE A 160 -2.95 18.11 -20.95
N ALA A 161 -3.56 19.26 -21.25
CA ALA A 161 -4.82 19.31 -21.95
C ALA A 161 -4.70 18.78 -23.39
N GLY A 162 -5.69 18.01 -23.82
CA GLY A 162 -5.78 17.41 -25.15
C GLY A 162 -4.75 16.32 -25.44
N ARG A 163 -4.10 15.73 -24.43
CA ARG A 163 -3.12 14.65 -24.65
C ARG A 163 -3.07 13.66 -23.50
N ASP A 164 -2.32 12.58 -23.70
CA ASP A 164 -1.90 11.70 -22.61
C ASP A 164 -0.59 12.23 -22.02
N ALA A 165 -0.65 12.67 -20.77
CA ALA A 165 0.46 13.28 -20.06
C ALA A 165 0.93 12.40 -18.89
N THR A 166 0.70 11.09 -18.97
CA THR A 166 1.03 10.14 -17.89
C THR A 166 2.43 10.33 -17.32
N ARG A 167 3.43 10.55 -18.18
CA ARG A 167 4.82 10.72 -17.76
C ARG A 167 5.04 12.01 -16.97
N ALA A 168 4.51 13.14 -17.45
CA ALA A 168 4.73 14.45 -16.85
C ALA A 168 4.18 14.57 -15.42
N PHE A 169 3.16 13.77 -15.05
CA PHE A 169 2.62 13.75 -13.69
C PHE A 169 3.64 13.32 -12.62
N VAL A 170 4.65 12.54 -13.00
CA VAL A 170 5.66 12.03 -12.06
C VAL A 170 7.04 12.63 -12.29
N THR A 171 7.38 12.98 -13.54
CA THR A 171 8.68 13.60 -13.85
C THR A 171 8.69 15.11 -13.64
N GLY A 172 7.52 15.77 -13.65
CA GLY A 172 7.42 17.23 -13.66
C GLY A 172 7.92 17.89 -14.95
N ASP A 173 8.23 17.09 -15.98
CA ASP A 173 8.71 17.59 -17.27
C ASP A 173 7.52 18.11 -18.10
N LEU A 174 7.37 19.44 -18.13
CA LEU A 174 6.31 20.15 -18.84
C LEU A 174 6.67 20.46 -20.30
N SER A 175 7.70 19.83 -20.86
CA SER A 175 8.00 19.88 -22.30
C SER A 175 7.00 19.04 -23.12
N ALA A 176 7.06 19.17 -24.44
CA ALA A 176 6.23 18.35 -25.33
C ALA A 176 6.62 16.86 -25.24
N GLU A 177 7.90 16.58 -25.02
CA GLU A 177 8.48 15.25 -24.84
C GLU A 177 8.08 14.64 -23.50
N GLY A 178 8.08 15.47 -22.44
CA GLY A 178 7.68 15.08 -21.08
C GLY A 178 6.18 14.79 -20.96
N ALA A 179 5.33 15.57 -21.63
CA ALA A 179 3.88 15.38 -21.68
C ALA A 179 3.48 14.28 -22.67
N SER A 180 3.94 13.06 -22.39
CA SER A 180 3.74 11.85 -23.19
C SER A 180 3.21 10.66 -22.39
N ASP A 181 2.87 9.60 -23.10
CA ASP A 181 2.40 8.30 -22.59
C ASP A 181 3.54 7.31 -22.30
N ASP A 182 4.82 7.73 -22.37
CA ASP A 182 5.97 6.83 -22.23
C ASP A 182 6.46 6.63 -20.78
N LEU A 183 6.44 5.38 -20.32
CA LEU A 183 6.87 4.97 -18.98
C LEU A 183 8.28 4.37 -18.96
N THR A 184 9.04 4.47 -20.05
CA THR A 184 10.44 4.01 -20.07
C THR A 184 11.27 4.77 -19.02
N ASN A 185 12.20 4.05 -18.42
CA ASN A 185 13.15 4.57 -17.42
C ASN A 185 12.53 5.20 -16.15
N LEU A 186 11.24 4.99 -15.89
CA LEU A 186 10.63 5.37 -14.60
C LEU A 186 11.03 4.41 -13.47
N SER A 187 11.37 4.98 -12.31
CA SER A 187 11.68 4.27 -11.07
C SER A 187 10.47 3.54 -10.49
N ASN A 188 10.67 2.72 -9.46
CA ASN A 188 9.57 2.03 -8.79
C ASN A 188 8.62 3.03 -8.12
N GLU A 189 9.18 4.05 -7.46
CA GLU A 189 8.47 5.13 -6.81
C GLU A 189 7.64 5.93 -7.82
N GLU A 190 8.23 6.27 -8.98
CA GLU A 190 7.53 6.97 -10.06
C GLU A 190 6.38 6.11 -10.62
N ILE A 191 6.57 4.80 -10.79
CA ILE A 191 5.50 3.90 -11.25
C ILE A 191 4.33 3.84 -10.25
N ILE A 192 4.62 3.83 -8.95
CA ILE A 192 3.59 3.92 -7.90
C ILE A 192 2.88 5.27 -7.98
N ALA A 193 3.62 6.36 -8.14
CA ALA A 193 3.06 7.71 -8.27
C ALA A 193 2.15 7.85 -9.50
N VAL A 194 2.48 7.21 -10.63
CA VAL A 194 1.58 7.16 -11.81
C VAL A 194 0.23 6.53 -11.44
N GLN A 195 0.24 5.42 -10.68
CA GLN A 195 -1.01 4.79 -10.24
C GLN A 195 -1.79 5.71 -9.29
N GLN A 196 -1.12 6.39 -8.36
CA GLN A 196 -1.77 7.31 -7.43
C GLN A 196 -2.45 8.48 -8.17
N TRP A 197 -1.81 9.02 -9.21
CA TRP A 197 -2.44 10.03 -10.06
C TRP A 197 -3.64 9.47 -10.82
N ALA A 198 -3.53 8.26 -11.37
CA ALA A 198 -4.66 7.62 -12.05
C ALA A 198 -5.85 7.41 -11.10
N ASP A 199 -5.60 6.97 -9.87
CA ASP A 199 -6.62 6.81 -8.82
C ASP A 199 -7.24 8.15 -8.40
N PHE A 200 -6.43 9.21 -8.34
CA PHE A 200 -6.91 10.57 -8.11
C PHE A 200 -7.89 11.00 -9.21
N TYR A 201 -7.56 10.81 -10.49
CA TYR A 201 -8.47 11.19 -11.58
C TYR A 201 -9.74 10.32 -11.62
N ASP A 202 -9.63 9.03 -11.32
CA ASP A 202 -10.77 8.12 -11.16
C ASP A 202 -11.76 8.57 -10.09
N LYS A 203 -11.25 9.24 -9.06
CA LYS A 203 -12.05 9.74 -7.94
C LYS A 203 -12.62 11.13 -8.21
N GLU A 204 -11.81 12.04 -8.73
CA GLU A 204 -12.12 13.48 -8.75
C GLU A 204 -12.78 13.94 -10.07
N TYR A 205 -12.59 13.21 -11.17
CA TYR A 205 -13.04 13.61 -12.51
C TYR A 205 -13.90 12.54 -13.19
N GLU A 206 -14.69 12.95 -14.18
CA GLU A 206 -15.53 12.04 -14.95
C GLU A 206 -14.72 11.35 -16.04
N LEU A 207 -14.76 10.02 -16.07
CA LEU A 207 -14.19 9.23 -17.17
C LEU A 207 -15.11 9.34 -18.39
N VAL A 208 -14.63 9.99 -19.45
CA VAL A 208 -15.40 10.25 -20.68
C VAL A 208 -14.98 9.38 -21.86
N GLY A 209 -13.83 8.70 -21.77
CA GLY A 209 -13.40 7.80 -22.83
C GLY A 209 -12.07 7.12 -22.61
N ILE A 210 -11.64 6.44 -23.66
CA ILE A 210 -10.39 5.68 -23.72
C ILE A 210 -9.59 6.13 -24.94
N LEU A 211 -8.29 6.37 -24.75
CA LEU A 211 -7.37 6.74 -25.81
C LEU A 211 -6.83 5.49 -26.50
N LYS A 212 -7.08 5.38 -27.81
CA LYS A 212 -6.47 4.37 -28.67
C LYS A 212 -4.99 4.65 -28.85
N GLY A 213 -4.14 3.67 -28.58
CA GLY A 213 -2.69 3.78 -28.72
C GLY A 213 -1.94 2.90 -27.73
N THR A 214 -1.12 3.53 -26.90
CA THR A 214 -0.14 2.86 -26.04
C THR A 214 -0.79 1.87 -25.07
N TYR A 215 -1.87 2.24 -24.39
CA TYR A 215 -2.47 1.43 -23.33
C TYR A 215 -3.68 0.60 -23.76
N TYR A 216 -4.40 1.06 -24.80
CA TYR A 216 -5.60 0.39 -25.31
C TYR A 216 -5.58 0.35 -26.84
N ASN A 217 -6.00 -0.78 -27.42
CA ASN A 217 -6.10 -0.92 -28.87
C ASN A 217 -7.39 -0.29 -29.43
N SER A 218 -7.63 -0.44 -30.73
CA SER A 218 -8.80 0.12 -31.43
C SER A 218 -10.15 -0.35 -30.87
N ASP A 219 -10.17 -1.54 -30.27
CA ASP A 219 -11.36 -2.19 -29.71
C ASP A 219 -11.54 -1.88 -28.22
N GLY A 220 -10.63 -1.11 -27.64
CA GLY A 220 -10.63 -0.80 -26.20
C GLY A 220 -10.02 -1.87 -25.32
N ASN A 221 -9.40 -2.89 -25.90
CA ASN A 221 -8.75 -3.95 -25.13
C ASN A 221 -7.35 -3.46 -24.65
N PRO A 222 -6.93 -3.87 -23.45
CA PRO A 222 -5.57 -3.62 -22.96
C PRO A 222 -4.50 -4.06 -23.96
N THR A 223 -3.48 -3.25 -24.14
CA THR A 223 -2.28 -3.63 -24.89
C THR A 223 -1.26 -4.29 -23.96
N ARG A 224 -0.21 -4.87 -24.57
CA ARG A 224 0.96 -5.37 -23.84
C ARG A 224 1.61 -4.28 -22.97
N SER A 225 1.65 -3.02 -23.42
CA SER A 225 2.24 -1.93 -22.62
C SER A 225 1.46 -1.68 -21.33
N LEU A 226 0.12 -1.79 -21.36
CA LEU A 226 -0.69 -1.68 -20.15
C LEU A 226 -0.52 -2.90 -19.22
N GLU A 227 -0.32 -4.09 -19.79
CA GLU A 227 0.00 -5.30 -19.01
C GLU A 227 1.39 -5.21 -18.35
N ASP A 228 2.40 -4.81 -19.11
CA ASP A 228 3.77 -4.61 -18.64
C ASP A 228 3.81 -3.53 -17.53
N TYR A 229 3.05 -2.44 -17.69
CA TYR A 229 2.86 -1.44 -16.64
C TYR A 229 2.29 -2.07 -15.35
N LYS A 230 1.23 -2.87 -15.44
CA LYS A 230 0.62 -3.53 -14.26
C LYS A 230 1.60 -4.49 -13.59
N ILE A 231 2.42 -5.21 -14.35
CA ILE A 231 3.45 -6.10 -13.82
C ILE A 231 4.52 -5.26 -13.08
N ARG A 232 4.99 -4.17 -13.68
CA ARG A 232 5.93 -3.24 -13.04
C ARG A 232 5.35 -2.62 -11.77
N LEU A 233 4.08 -2.22 -11.79
CA LEU A 233 3.39 -1.68 -10.62
C LEU A 233 3.32 -2.69 -9.48
N ASN A 234 2.93 -3.94 -9.75
CA ASN A 234 2.88 -4.97 -8.72
C ASN A 234 4.27 -5.23 -8.11
N LYS A 235 5.32 -5.24 -8.94
CA LYS A 235 6.71 -5.36 -8.47
C LYS A 235 7.12 -4.15 -7.62
N ALA A 236 6.78 -2.94 -8.05
CA ALA A 236 7.08 -1.71 -7.34
C ALA A 236 6.37 -1.65 -5.97
N LEU A 237 5.09 -2.02 -5.91
CA LEU A 237 4.32 -2.09 -4.67
C LEU A 237 4.91 -3.11 -3.69
N LYS A 238 5.30 -4.30 -4.18
CA LYS A 238 5.97 -5.30 -3.36
C LYS A 238 7.31 -4.79 -2.83
N TRP A 239 8.11 -4.17 -3.70
CA TRP A 239 9.38 -3.55 -3.31
C TRP A 239 9.16 -2.48 -2.24
N LYS A 240 8.11 -1.66 -2.37
CA LYS A 240 7.79 -0.62 -1.38
C LYS A 240 7.37 -1.23 -0.03
N GLN A 241 6.56 -2.29 -0.05
CA GLN A 241 6.19 -3.02 1.16
C GLN A 241 7.41 -3.61 1.88
N GLU A 242 8.35 -4.20 1.14
CA GLU A 242 9.60 -4.73 1.70
C GLU A 242 10.48 -3.62 2.29
N GLU A 243 10.58 -2.47 1.61
CA GLU A 243 11.30 -1.30 2.11
C GLU A 243 10.66 -0.73 3.38
N ASP A 244 9.34 -0.60 3.42
CA ASP A 244 8.61 -0.09 4.59
C ASP A 244 8.73 -1.05 5.77
N ALA A 245 8.66 -2.36 5.55
CA ALA A 245 8.89 -3.37 6.58
C ALA A 245 10.35 -3.32 7.11
N GLU A 246 11.34 -3.15 6.24
CA GLU A 246 12.73 -2.96 6.66
C GLU A 246 12.90 -1.65 7.44
N ALA A 247 12.23 -0.57 7.04
CA ALA A 247 12.28 0.71 7.73
C ALA A 247 11.57 0.67 9.10
N GLU A 248 10.50 -0.12 9.24
CA GLU A 248 9.85 -0.35 10.52
C GLU A 248 10.73 -1.18 11.46
N ARG A 249 11.37 -2.24 10.94
CA ARG A 249 12.30 -3.09 11.70
C ARG A 249 13.59 -2.36 12.06
N PHE A 250 14.13 -1.61 11.11
CA PHE A 250 15.40 -0.90 11.19
C PHE A 250 15.23 0.59 10.87
N PRO A 251 14.56 1.36 11.75
CA PRO A 251 14.30 2.77 11.49
C PRO A 251 15.61 3.56 11.49
N PRO A 252 15.68 4.64 10.70
CA PRO A 252 16.83 5.55 10.69
C PRO A 252 17.20 6.05 12.09
N CYS A 253 18.50 6.17 12.36
CA CYS A 253 18.99 6.85 13.56
C CYS A 253 18.56 8.31 13.57
N ASN A 254 18.32 8.86 14.76
CA ASN A 254 18.32 10.32 14.91
C ASN A 254 19.73 10.84 14.72
N SER A 255 19.88 12.03 14.15
CA SER A 255 21.19 12.62 13.92
C SER A 255 21.21 14.13 14.08
N GLU A 256 22.38 14.64 14.46
CA GLU A 256 22.65 16.07 14.55
C GLU A 256 24.09 16.36 14.08
N TRP A 257 24.29 17.54 13.51
CA TRP A 257 25.62 18.05 13.16
C TRP A 257 25.94 19.28 13.99
N ILE A 258 27.08 19.26 14.68
CA ILE A 258 27.57 20.38 15.48
C ILE A 258 28.83 20.94 14.81
N GLN A 259 28.83 22.22 14.47
CA GLN A 259 29.99 22.89 13.89
C GLN A 259 31.18 22.80 14.85
N GLY A 260 32.32 22.27 14.38
CA GLY A 260 33.50 21.99 15.21
C GLY A 260 33.37 20.80 16.19
N GLY A 261 32.14 20.33 16.46
CA GLY A 261 31.84 19.23 17.39
C GLY A 261 31.64 17.86 16.74
N GLY A 262 31.50 17.81 15.42
CA GLY A 262 31.27 16.59 14.64
C GLY A 262 29.80 16.20 14.54
N GLY A 263 29.55 15.07 13.89
CA GLY A 263 28.21 14.51 13.78
C GLY A 263 27.89 13.64 14.99
N ARG A 264 26.63 13.50 15.36
CA ARG A 264 26.19 12.52 16.36
C ARG A 264 24.97 11.79 15.86
N VAL A 265 24.90 10.49 16.17
CA VAL A 265 23.72 9.66 15.93
C VAL A 265 23.29 9.00 17.24
N TRP A 266 21.98 8.82 17.42
CA TRP A 266 21.44 8.11 18.57
C TRP A 266 20.11 7.44 18.24
N CYS A 267 19.75 6.49 19.11
CA CYS A 267 18.50 5.78 19.03
C CYS A 267 17.62 6.12 20.24
N SER A 268 16.32 6.26 19.99
CA SER A 268 15.34 6.49 21.04
C SER A 268 14.06 5.71 20.75
N HIS A 269 13.07 5.85 21.63
CA HIS A 269 11.72 5.32 21.42
C HIS A 269 11.01 5.94 20.22
N ASN A 270 11.54 7.05 19.69
CA ASN A 270 11.12 7.68 18.45
C ASN A 270 12.35 7.99 17.59
N SER A 271 12.55 7.19 16.55
CA SER A 271 13.66 7.37 15.60
C SER A 271 13.15 7.12 14.19
N GLY A 272 13.53 7.98 13.24
CA GLY A 272 13.07 7.87 11.85
C GLY A 272 11.55 7.96 11.66
N GLY A 273 10.83 8.58 12.60
CA GLY A 273 9.36 8.67 12.59
C GLY A 273 8.63 7.43 13.15
N VAL A 274 9.36 6.38 13.54
CA VAL A 274 8.78 5.15 14.10
C VAL A 274 8.78 5.21 15.63
N LYS A 275 7.59 5.12 16.23
CA LYS A 275 7.39 5.05 17.68
C LYS A 275 7.37 3.60 18.16
N ARG A 276 8.16 3.27 19.17
CA ARG A 276 8.37 1.90 19.64
C ARG A 276 8.65 1.82 21.15
N ARG A 277 8.50 0.62 21.72
CA ARG A 277 8.70 0.35 23.16
C ARG A 277 10.17 0.21 23.57
N TRP A 278 11.09 0.25 22.63
CA TRP A 278 12.52 0.10 22.86
C TRP A 278 13.29 1.23 22.14
N ALA A 279 14.45 1.61 22.67
CA ALA A 279 15.34 2.57 22.02
C ALA A 279 16.35 1.87 21.10
N GLY A 280 17.02 0.83 21.61
CA GLY A 280 18.03 0.08 20.85
C GLY A 280 19.29 0.89 20.61
N VAL A 281 20.14 0.40 19.71
CA VAL A 281 21.47 0.96 19.47
C VAL A 281 21.74 1.23 17.98
N PRO A 282 22.58 2.23 17.65
CA PRO A 282 22.97 2.50 16.27
C PRO A 282 23.80 1.37 15.65
N ARG A 283 23.48 1.00 14.41
CA ARG A 283 24.25 0.09 13.55
C ARG A 283 24.28 0.60 12.11
N LYS A 284 25.24 0.12 11.33
CA LYS A 284 25.27 0.32 9.88
C LYS A 284 24.50 -0.81 9.23
N LEU A 285 23.46 -0.49 8.46
CA LEU A 285 22.79 -1.46 7.59
C LEU A 285 23.31 -1.32 6.17
N LEU A 286 23.88 -2.39 5.64
CA LEU A 286 24.32 -2.48 4.25
C LEU A 286 23.14 -2.76 3.33
N LYS A 287 23.01 -1.99 2.25
CA LYS A 287 22.01 -2.29 1.21
C LYS A 287 22.61 -3.34 0.27
N PRO A 288 21.95 -4.49 0.04
CA PRO A 288 22.43 -5.50 -0.89
C PRO A 288 22.77 -4.90 -2.27
N GLY A 289 23.94 -5.26 -2.81
CA GLY A 289 24.41 -4.74 -4.11
C GLY A 289 24.91 -3.29 -4.11
N SER A 290 24.95 -2.61 -2.95
CA SER A 290 25.46 -1.26 -2.80
C SER A 290 26.71 -1.22 -1.92
N LYS A 291 27.62 -0.27 -2.20
CA LYS A 291 28.72 0.08 -1.28
C LYS A 291 28.26 1.03 -0.16
N HIS A 292 27.03 1.52 -0.24
CA HIS A 292 26.46 2.46 0.72
C HIS A 292 25.83 1.73 1.91
N SER A 293 25.93 2.36 3.09
CA SER A 293 25.27 1.93 4.31
C SER A 293 24.52 3.10 4.92
N ARG A 294 23.46 2.82 5.67
CA ARG A 294 22.71 3.82 6.44
C ARG A 294 22.76 3.52 7.94
N CYS A 295 22.63 4.54 8.77
CA CYS A 295 22.51 4.34 10.22
C CYS A 295 21.09 3.90 10.55
N VAL A 296 20.97 2.78 11.26
CA VAL A 296 19.69 2.24 11.73
C VAL A 296 19.72 1.95 13.22
N CYS A 297 18.56 2.04 13.85
CA CYS A 297 18.39 1.63 15.23
C CYS A 297 17.97 0.17 15.33
N VAL A 298 18.75 -0.61 16.06
CA VAL A 298 18.59 -2.05 16.14
C VAL A 298 18.27 -2.46 17.57
N LYS A 299 17.31 -3.36 17.72
CA LYS A 299 16.94 -3.91 19.01
C LYS A 299 18.06 -4.82 19.50
N ASN A 300 18.55 -4.57 20.72
CA ASN A 300 19.70 -5.26 21.31
C ASN A 300 19.30 -6.30 22.37
N ASP A 301 17.99 -6.52 22.57
CA ASP A 301 17.44 -7.42 23.56
C ASP A 301 16.27 -8.27 23.01
N GLY A 302 16.02 -9.41 23.65
CA GLY A 302 14.97 -10.35 23.26
C GLY A 302 15.41 -11.35 22.19
N THR A 303 14.47 -12.19 21.76
CA THR A 303 14.70 -13.21 20.72
C THR A 303 14.68 -12.58 19.32
N PHE A 304 15.49 -13.12 18.42
CA PHE A 304 15.48 -12.76 17.00
C PHE A 304 14.10 -13.08 16.39
N GLN A 305 13.40 -12.07 15.87
CA GLN A 305 12.15 -12.31 15.14
C GLN A 305 12.48 -12.93 13.76
N LYS A 306 12.41 -14.26 13.67
CA LYS A 306 11.98 -14.92 12.44
C LYS A 306 10.46 -14.82 12.39
N GLU A 307 9.93 -14.31 11.29
CA GLU A 307 8.51 -14.42 10.97
C GLU A 307 8.18 -15.91 10.83
N GLU A 308 7.76 -16.57 11.92
CA GLU A 308 6.95 -17.79 11.92
C GLU A 308 6.48 -18.05 13.36
N ASP A 309 5.18 -17.81 13.59
CA ASP A 309 4.48 -18.27 14.78
C ASP A 309 4.57 -19.80 14.87
N ASN A 310 4.81 -20.31 16.09
CA ASN A 310 4.93 -21.71 16.53
C ASN A 310 6.36 -22.28 16.62
N VAL A 311 7.08 -21.90 17.68
CA VAL A 311 8.10 -22.76 18.26
C VAL A 311 7.75 -22.95 19.73
N ASN A 312 7.59 -24.22 20.15
CA ASN A 312 7.30 -24.59 21.53
C ASN A 312 8.37 -24.02 22.48
N ASP A 313 7.94 -23.58 23.66
CA ASP A 313 8.73 -22.85 24.68
C ASP A 313 10.00 -23.57 25.19
N GLU A 314 10.26 -24.82 24.77
CA GLU A 314 11.44 -25.59 25.17
C GLU A 314 12.63 -25.44 24.22
N GLU A 315 12.44 -25.07 22.94
CA GLU A 315 13.55 -24.81 21.99
C GLU A 315 14.02 -23.33 21.99
N ALA A 316 13.29 -22.44 22.66
CA ALA A 316 13.63 -21.03 22.81
C ALA A 316 14.87 -20.77 23.70
N GLN A 317 15.40 -21.80 24.37
CA GLN A 317 16.53 -21.67 25.31
C GLN A 317 17.91 -21.60 24.64
N SER A 318 18.02 -21.86 23.33
CA SER A 318 19.32 -21.79 22.61
C SER A 318 19.48 -20.52 21.74
N PHE A 319 18.42 -19.72 21.58
CA PHE A 319 18.50 -18.50 20.78
C PHE A 319 19.22 -17.39 21.56
N SER A 320 20.20 -16.76 20.90
CA SER A 320 20.90 -15.59 21.42
C SER A 320 19.86 -14.52 21.79
N ARG A 321 19.85 -14.04 23.04
CA ARG A 321 18.98 -12.94 23.50
C ARG A 321 19.44 -11.57 22.99
N ARG A 322 20.10 -11.53 21.82
CA ARG A 322 20.78 -10.36 21.26
C ARG A 322 19.89 -9.55 20.32
N GLY A 323 18.58 -9.78 20.34
CA GLY A 323 17.61 -9.09 19.49
C GLY A 323 17.92 -9.30 18.00
N ASP A 324 18.07 -8.20 17.27
CA ASP A 324 18.27 -8.21 15.82
C ASP A 324 19.75 -8.15 15.39
N PHE A 325 20.70 -8.29 16.33
CA PHE A 325 22.13 -8.19 16.03
C PHE A 325 22.65 -9.23 15.03
N ASP A 326 21.97 -10.35 14.88
CA ASP A 326 22.39 -11.45 14.00
C ASP A 326 21.93 -11.25 12.53
N HIS A 327 21.34 -10.10 12.20
CA HIS A 327 20.97 -9.79 10.81
C HIS A 327 22.22 -9.66 9.91
N PRO A 328 22.30 -10.38 8.78
CA PRO A 328 23.54 -10.55 8.00
C PRO A 328 24.09 -9.25 7.41
N ASN A 329 23.25 -8.24 7.22
CA ASN A 329 23.64 -6.94 6.64
C ASN A 329 23.93 -5.87 7.70
N LEU A 330 23.91 -6.20 9.00
CA LEU A 330 24.23 -5.25 10.06
C LEU A 330 25.72 -5.29 10.41
N LEU A 331 26.32 -4.10 10.49
CA LEU A 331 27.68 -3.91 10.96
C LEU A 331 27.72 -2.98 12.17
N GLN A 332 28.61 -3.29 13.11
CA GLN A 332 28.96 -2.39 14.21
C GLN A 332 29.87 -1.25 13.72
N TYR A 333 29.79 -0.10 14.40
CA TYR A 333 30.77 0.96 14.26
C TYR A 333 32.07 0.58 14.99
N SER A 334 33.20 0.58 14.28
CA SER A 334 34.50 0.13 14.81
C SER A 334 35.00 0.91 16.04
N ASN A 335 34.58 2.17 16.18
CA ASN A 335 35.05 3.07 17.25
C ASN A 335 33.98 3.34 18.31
N CYS A 336 32.93 2.51 18.37
CA CYS A 336 31.79 2.69 19.26
C CYS A 336 31.62 1.46 20.14
N ASP A 337 31.33 1.70 21.42
CA ASP A 337 30.85 0.67 22.33
C ASP A 337 29.64 -0.05 21.69
N PRO A 338 29.63 -1.40 21.62
CA PRO A 338 28.53 -2.16 21.05
C PRO A 338 27.16 -1.79 21.64
N GLU A 339 27.09 -1.41 22.92
CA GLU A 339 25.83 -1.15 23.62
C GLU A 339 25.48 0.35 23.71
N ALA A 340 26.31 1.23 23.18
CA ALA A 340 26.03 2.66 23.22
C ALA A 340 24.76 3.03 22.44
N VAL A 341 23.84 3.69 23.12
CA VAL A 341 22.60 4.26 22.53
C VAL A 341 22.85 5.53 21.70
N SER A 342 24.07 6.08 21.76
CA SER A 342 24.48 7.33 21.12
C SER A 342 25.98 7.32 20.81
N PHE A 343 26.39 7.85 19.66
CA PHE A 343 27.80 7.89 19.26
C PHE A 343 28.14 9.08 18.34
N ARG A 344 29.41 9.52 18.37
CA ARG A 344 29.92 10.62 17.53
C ARG A 344 30.56 10.12 16.24
N LEU A 345 30.24 10.77 15.13
CA LEU A 345 30.72 10.47 13.79
C LEU A 345 31.69 11.55 13.31
N THR A 346 32.70 11.12 12.56
CA THR A 346 33.53 12.04 11.77
C THR A 346 32.69 12.68 10.66
N LEU A 347 33.11 13.83 10.14
CA LEU A 347 32.44 14.51 9.03
C LEU A 347 32.26 13.59 7.81
N SER A 348 33.30 12.84 7.47
CA SER A 348 33.28 11.88 6.36
C SER A 348 32.21 10.80 6.57
N LEU A 349 32.16 10.19 7.77
CA LEU A 349 31.21 9.13 8.06
C LEU A 349 29.77 9.65 8.15
N PHE A 350 29.56 10.84 8.72
CA PHE A 350 28.25 11.49 8.81
C PHE A 350 27.67 11.75 7.41
N ARG A 351 28.47 12.30 6.49
CA ARG A 351 28.04 12.56 5.11
C ARG A 351 27.68 11.27 4.37
N THR A 352 28.50 10.23 4.48
CA THR A 352 28.25 8.93 3.84
C THR A 352 26.94 8.31 4.31
N LEU A 353 26.61 8.41 5.60
CA LEU A 353 25.40 7.83 6.19
C LEU A 353 24.13 8.61 5.83
N HIS A 354 24.24 9.91 5.59
CA HIS A 354 23.11 10.78 5.22
C HIS A 354 23.01 11.06 3.72
N GLN A 355 23.87 10.46 2.90
CA GLN A 355 23.92 10.66 1.45
C GLN A 355 23.98 12.16 1.06
N ILE A 356 24.66 12.96 1.89
CA ILE A 356 24.84 14.40 1.63
C ILE A 356 26.02 14.56 0.69
N GLU A 357 25.75 14.97 -0.55
CA GLU A 357 26.78 15.38 -1.52
C GLU A 357 27.38 16.73 -1.12
N LEU A 358 28.70 16.87 -1.30
CA LEU A 358 29.42 18.11 -1.08
C LEU A 358 29.19 19.05 -2.26
N ASP A 359 28.46 20.15 -2.07
CA ASP A 359 28.63 21.33 -2.92
C ASP A 359 29.82 22.16 -2.36
N PRO A 360 30.97 22.21 -3.05
CA PRO A 360 32.14 22.96 -2.59
C PRO A 360 31.90 24.48 -2.52
N GLN A 361 30.85 25.00 -3.17
CA GLN A 361 30.60 26.45 -3.24
C GLN A 361 29.84 27.02 -2.03
N ARG A 362 29.29 26.17 -1.15
CA ARG A 362 28.53 26.63 0.03
C ARG A 362 29.37 26.82 1.30
N MET A 363 30.70 26.81 1.17
CA MET A 363 31.64 27.04 2.28
C MET A 363 32.21 28.47 2.36
N SER A 364 31.82 29.39 1.45
CA SER A 364 32.36 30.76 1.42
C SER A 364 31.36 31.87 1.80
N SER A 365 30.10 31.57 2.09
CA SER A 365 29.13 32.59 2.52
C SER A 365 28.83 32.48 4.02
N GLU A 366 29.61 33.21 4.81
CA GLU A 366 29.15 33.72 6.11
C GLU A 366 27.89 34.59 5.89
N PRO A 367 26.82 34.41 6.68
CA PRO A 367 25.75 35.39 6.73
C PRO A 367 26.29 36.64 7.44
N ARG A 368 26.61 37.67 6.68
CA ARG A 368 26.71 39.02 7.24
C ARG A 368 25.29 39.50 7.51
N ILE A 369 25.10 39.95 8.75
CA ILE A 369 23.89 40.55 9.35
C ILE A 369 23.23 41.55 8.41
#